data_AF-A0A139MSD4-F1
#
_entry.id   AF-A0A139MSD4-F1
#
_cell.length_a   1.000
_cell.length_b   1.000
_cell.length_c   1.000
_cell.angle_alpha   90.00
_cell.angle_beta   90.00
_cell.angle_gamma   90.00
#
_symmetry.space_group_name_H-M   'P 1'
#
loop_
_entity.id
_entity.type
_entity.pdbx_description
1 polymer ?
#
loop_
_entity_poly.entity_id
_entity_poly.type
_entity_poly.pdbx_seq_one_letter_code
_entity_poly.pdbx_strand_id
1 'polypeptide(L)'
;MGLQPKFSDNDFDRFLSWKGRKSDETLCNDFKLLIISLSNLLYKIDLDDKDKKLLYKTFRKNKEMLSALEIKKKDFTLDIINAVEEALSYSYK
;
A
#
# COMPACT_ATOMS: atom_id res chain seq x y z
N MET A 1 10.26 23.32 -5.63
CA MET A 1 9.20 22.97 -4.65
C MET A 1 8.39 21.83 -5.26
N GLY A 2 8.60 20.60 -4.76
CA GLY A 2 7.88 19.42 -5.23
C GLY A 2 6.59 19.21 -4.45
N LEU A 3 5.66 18.42 -5.00
CA LEU A 3 4.49 17.96 -4.28
C LEU A 3 4.95 17.20 -3.03
N GLN A 4 4.57 17.70 -1.86
CA GLN A 4 4.88 17.04 -0.60
C GLN A 4 4.02 15.77 -0.48
N PRO A 5 4.62 14.61 -0.15
CA PRO A 5 3.86 13.37 0.00
C PRO A 5 2.81 13.53 1.10
N LYS A 6 1.62 13.00 0.87
CA LYS A 6 0.54 12.96 1.86
C LYS A 6 0.86 11.95 2.95
N PHE A 7 1.38 10.78 2.55
CA PHE A 7 1.83 9.70 3.42
C PHE A 7 3.35 9.54 3.27
N SER A 8 4.08 9.81 4.35
CA SER A 8 5.55 9.84 4.38
C SER A 8 6.15 8.55 4.95
N ASP A 9 7.48 8.39 4.85
CA ASP A 9 8.21 7.34 5.55
C ASP A 9 7.94 7.32 7.06
N ASN A 10 7.82 8.50 7.68
CA ASN A 10 7.52 8.59 9.10
C ASN A 10 6.09 8.12 9.42
N ASP A 11 5.12 8.33 8.52
CA ASP A 11 3.76 7.79 8.69
C ASP A 11 3.77 6.26 8.55
N PHE A 12 4.55 5.75 7.60
CA PHE A 12 4.80 4.32 7.45
C PHE A 12 5.44 3.69 8.69
N ASP A 13 6.49 4.31 9.24
CA ASP A 13 7.21 3.78 10.41
C ASP A 13 6.32 3.79 11.67
N ARG A 14 5.41 4.78 11.80
CA ARG A 14 4.38 4.80 12.85
C ARG A 14 3.37 3.68 12.67
N PHE A 15 2.88 3.47 11.44
CA PHE A 15 2.01 2.35 11.10
C PHE A 15 2.68 1.00 11.39
N LEU A 16 3.96 0.84 11.03
CA LEU A 16 4.76 -0.37 11.26
C LEU A 16 4.92 -0.66 12.76
N SER A 17 5.08 0.39 13.57
CA SER A 17 5.23 0.31 15.03
C SER A 17 3.90 0.07 15.77
N TRP A 18 2.76 0.11 15.08
CA TRP A 18 1.45 -0.04 15.69
C TRP A 18 1.15 -1.50 16.04
N LYS A 19 1.06 -1.80 17.33
CA LYS A 19 0.79 -3.17 17.84
C LYS A 19 -0.58 -3.75 17.45
N GLY A 20 -1.54 -2.93 17.03
CA GLY A 20 -2.89 -3.37 16.63
C GLY A 20 -3.02 -3.73 15.15
N ARG A 21 -1.94 -3.58 14.39
CA ARG A 21 -1.89 -3.85 12.95
C ARG A 21 -2.13 -5.34 12.66
N LYS A 22 -2.92 -5.60 11.63
CA LYS A 22 -3.20 -6.94 11.09
C LYS A 22 -2.23 -7.35 9.99
N SER A 23 -1.71 -6.39 9.24
CA SER A 23 -0.74 -6.61 8.18
C SER A 23 0.59 -7.16 8.71
N ASP A 24 1.15 -8.12 7.99
CA ASP A 24 2.44 -8.74 8.32
C ASP A 24 3.60 -7.73 8.23
N GLU A 25 4.53 -7.81 9.18
CA GLU A 25 5.66 -6.90 9.27
C GLU A 25 6.65 -7.07 8.12
N THR A 26 6.96 -8.32 7.77
CA THR A 26 7.92 -8.65 6.73
C THR A 26 7.40 -8.15 5.39
N LEU A 27 6.13 -8.42 5.08
CA LEU A 27 5.45 -7.93 3.89
C LEU A 27 5.45 -6.40 3.83
N CYS A 28 5.13 -5.72 4.94
CA CYS A 28 5.14 -4.27 4.95
C CYS A 28 6.54 -3.72 4.60
N ASN A 29 7.59 -4.30 5.15
CA ASN A 29 8.96 -3.89 4.87
C ASN A 29 9.38 -4.18 3.42
N ASP A 30 9.13 -5.41 2.94
CA ASP A 30 9.47 -5.84 1.58
C ASP A 30 8.78 -4.97 0.51
N PHE A 31 7.58 -4.47 0.82
CA PHE A 31 6.78 -3.65 -0.09
C PHE A 31 6.64 -2.19 0.36
N LYS A 32 7.55 -1.68 1.22
CA LYS A 32 7.47 -0.32 1.79
C LYS A 32 7.23 0.77 0.73
N LEU A 33 8.07 0.79 -0.32
CA LEU A 33 7.98 1.78 -1.39
C LEU A 33 6.62 1.74 -2.13
N LEU A 34 6.11 0.54 -2.38
CA LEU A 34 4.83 0.35 -3.05
C LEU A 34 3.66 0.77 -2.15
N ILE A 35 3.70 0.41 -0.86
CA ILE A 35 2.67 0.79 0.11
C ILE A 35 2.62 2.32 0.22
N ILE A 36 3.77 2.98 0.40
CA ILE A 36 3.83 4.45 0.44
C ILE A 36 3.30 5.07 -0.85
N SER A 37 3.70 4.56 -2.01
CA SER A 37 3.27 5.08 -3.31
C SER A 37 1.75 4.94 -3.51
N LEU A 38 1.18 3.78 -3.18
CA LEU A 38 -0.26 3.55 -3.28
C LEU A 38 -1.03 4.34 -2.22
N SER A 39 -0.53 4.48 -1.00
CA SER A 39 -1.15 5.33 0.04
C SER A 39 -1.23 6.79 -0.43
N ASN A 40 -0.19 7.29 -1.09
CA ASN A 40 -0.23 8.64 -1.67
C ASN A 40 -1.22 8.74 -2.84
N LEU A 41 -1.29 7.72 -3.69
CA LEU A 41 -2.22 7.69 -4.84
C LEU A 41 -3.69 7.61 -4.39
N LEU A 42 -3.97 6.81 -3.38
CA LEU A 42 -5.31 6.49 -2.88
C LEU A 42 -5.74 7.37 -1.70
N TYR A 43 -4.96 8.41 -1.38
CA TYR A 43 -5.20 9.28 -0.23
C TYR A 43 -6.65 9.80 -0.19
N LYS A 44 -7.33 9.56 0.95
CA LYS A 44 -8.75 9.89 1.19
C LYS A 44 -9.78 9.20 0.28
N ILE A 45 -9.37 8.22 -0.52
CA ILE A 45 -10.32 7.35 -1.22
C ILE A 45 -10.75 6.28 -0.24
N ASP A 46 -12.06 6.17 0.00
CA ASP A 46 -12.60 5.06 0.77
C ASP A 46 -12.66 3.82 -0.13
N LEU A 47 -12.09 2.71 0.34
CA LEU A 47 -11.94 1.49 -0.46
C LEU A 47 -12.77 0.40 0.18
N ASP A 48 -13.87 0.02 -0.49
CA ASP A 48 -14.61 -1.16 -0.07
C ASP A 48 -13.90 -2.46 -0.52
N ASP A 49 -14.41 -3.62 -0.09
CA ASP A 49 -13.81 -4.90 -0.46
C ASP A 49 -13.85 -5.21 -1.97
N LYS A 50 -14.80 -4.62 -2.72
CA LYS A 50 -14.87 -4.75 -4.19
C LYS A 50 -13.80 -3.90 -4.84
N ASP A 51 -13.59 -2.68 -4.37
CA ASP A 51 -12.55 -1.76 -4.82
C ASP A 51 -11.17 -2.36 -4.59
N LYS A 52 -10.91 -2.92 -3.40
CA LYS A 52 -9.65 -3.61 -3.09
C LYS A 52 -9.38 -4.77 -4.04
N LYS A 53 -10.40 -5.60 -4.31
CA LYS A 53 -10.29 -6.72 -5.27
C LYS A 53 -10.08 -6.24 -6.70
N LEU A 54 -10.69 -5.12 -7.09
CA LEU A 54 -10.51 -4.51 -8.40
C LEU A 54 -9.10 -3.97 -8.58
N LEU A 55 -8.62 -3.16 -7.63
CA LEU A 55 -7.26 -2.62 -7.62
C LEU A 55 -6.22 -3.74 -7.68
N TYR A 56 -6.38 -4.77 -6.85
CA TYR A 56 -5.54 -5.96 -6.89
C TYR A 56 -5.50 -6.58 -8.30
N LYS A 57 -6.66 -6.83 -8.92
CA LYS A 57 -6.73 -7.43 -10.27
C LYS A 57 -6.11 -6.53 -11.33
N THR A 58 -6.33 -5.22 -11.25
CA THR A 58 -5.82 -4.22 -12.20
C THR A 58 -4.31 -4.13 -12.11
N PHE A 59 -3.75 -3.91 -10.93
CA PHE A 59 -2.31 -3.81 -10.72
C PHE A 59 -1.59 -5.14 -11.00
N ARG A 60 -2.18 -6.28 -10.62
CA ARG A 60 -1.61 -7.61 -10.94
C ARG A 60 -1.56 -7.91 -12.44
N LYS A 61 -2.40 -7.26 -13.26
CA LYS A 61 -2.38 -7.37 -14.73
C LYS A 61 -1.44 -6.35 -15.38
N ASN A 62 -1.06 -5.28 -14.68
CA ASN A 62 -0.15 -4.26 -15.18
C ASN A 62 1.31 -4.73 -15.07
N LYS A 63 1.80 -5.40 -16.12
CA LYS A 63 3.17 -5.93 -16.15
C LYS A 63 4.23 -4.84 -16.13
N GLU A 64 3.98 -3.69 -16.75
CA GLU A 64 4.95 -2.59 -16.81
C GLU A 64 5.21 -2.02 -15.43
N MET A 65 4.14 -1.76 -14.66
CA MET A 65 4.25 -1.29 -13.28
C MET A 65 4.97 -2.31 -12.38
N LEU A 66 4.60 -3.60 -12.48
CA LEU A 66 5.23 -4.65 -11.69
C LEU A 66 6.73 -4.77 -12.00
N SER A 67 7.11 -4.73 -13.29
CA SER A 67 8.51 -4.77 -13.71
C SER A 67 9.30 -3.53 -13.26
N ALA A 68 8.70 -2.33 -13.33
CA ALA A 68 9.34 -1.09 -12.90
C ALA A 68 9.63 -1.06 -11.39
N LEU A 69 8.88 -1.84 -10.61
CA LEU A 69 9.06 -2.00 -9.17
C LEU A 69 9.80 -3.29 -8.79
N GLU A 70 10.27 -4.06 -9.77
CA GLU A 70 10.93 -5.36 -9.58
C GLU A 70 10.08 -6.40 -8.81
N ILE A 71 8.75 -6.27 -8.87
CA ILE A 71 7.81 -7.15 -8.19
C ILE A 71 7.36 -8.27 -9.13
N LYS A 72 7.50 -9.52 -8.68
CA LYS A 72 6.91 -10.64 -9.43
C LYS A 72 5.41 -10.66 -9.22
N LYS A 73 4.67 -10.95 -10.28
CA LYS A 73 3.19 -11.07 -10.25
C LYS A 73 2.64 -12.03 -9.18
N LYS A 74 3.43 -13.04 -8.77
CA LYS A 74 3.07 -14.00 -7.72
C LYS A 74 3.21 -13.42 -6.31
N ASP A 75 4.13 -12.47 -6.14
CA ASP A 75 4.44 -11.85 -4.85
C ASP A 75 3.51 -10.65 -4.60
N PHE A 76 2.91 -10.09 -5.66
CA PHE A 76 1.82 -9.11 -5.54
C PHE A 76 0.51 -9.80 -5.11
N THR A 77 0.23 -9.80 -3.81
CA THR A 77 -0.97 -10.37 -3.19
C THR A 77 -2.00 -9.31 -2.80
N LEU A 78 -3.19 -9.75 -2.39
CA LEU A 78 -4.23 -8.84 -1.87
C LEU A 78 -3.80 -8.19 -0.55
N ASP A 79 -2.91 -8.83 0.20
CA ASP A 79 -2.43 -8.35 1.51
C ASP A 79 -1.68 -7.02 1.38
N ILE A 80 -1.04 -6.76 0.24
CA ILE A 80 -0.44 -5.45 -0.04
C ILE A 80 -1.51 -4.36 -0.11
N ILE A 81 -2.64 -4.62 -0.77
CA ILE A 81 -3.75 -3.66 -0.84
C ILE A 81 -4.40 -3.47 0.53
N ASN A 82 -4.55 -4.55 1.30
CA ASN A 82 -5.04 -4.47 2.67
C ASN A 82 -4.09 -3.65 3.56
N ALA A 83 -2.78 -3.80 3.40
CA ALA A 83 -1.79 -3.00 4.13
C ALA A 83 -1.86 -1.51 3.77
N VAL A 84 -2.10 -1.17 2.51
CA VAL A 84 -2.34 0.21 2.08
C VAL A 84 -3.60 0.79 2.73
N GLU A 85 -4.70 0.06 2.70
CA GLU A 85 -5.96 0.49 3.32
C GLU A 85 -5.82 0.65 4.84
N GLU A 86 -5.18 -0.32 5.51
CA GLU A 86 -4.91 -0.27 6.95
C GLU A 86 -3.99 0.90 7.33
N ALA A 87 -2.92 1.15 6.55
CA ALA A 87 -2.03 2.27 6.77
C ALA A 87 -2.75 3.62 6.61
N LEU A 88 -3.58 3.76 5.58
CA LEU A 88 -4.39 4.96 5.38
C LEU A 88 -5.43 5.15 6.48
N SER A 89 -6.06 4.05 6.93
CA SER A 89 -7.00 4.09 8.05
C SER A 89 -6.30 4.52 9.34
N TYR A 90 -5.13 3.96 9.66
CA TYR A 90 -4.39 4.32 10.86
C TYR A 90 -3.94 5.80 10.85
N SER A 91 -3.52 6.31 9.70
CA SER A 91 -2.96 7.66 9.61
C SER A 91 -3.98 8.78 9.45
N TYR A 92 -5.18 8.49 8.93
CA TYR A 92 -6.15 9.55 8.56
C TYR A 92 -7.61 9.27 8.88
N LYS A 93 -7.97 8.09 9.40
CA LYS A 93 -9.32 7.81 9.92
C LYS A 93 -9.28 7.77 11.44
#